data_AF-A0A0F9H1Q7-F1
#
_entry.id   AF-A0A0F9H1Q7-F1
#
_cell.length_a   1.000
_cell.length_b   1.000
_cell.length_c   1.000
_cell.angle_alpha   90.00
_cell.angle_beta   90.00
_cell.angle_gamma   90.00
#
_symmetry.space_group_name_H-M   'P 1'
#
loop_
_entity.id
_entity.type
_entity.pdbx_description
1 polymer ?
#
loop_
_entity_poly.entity_id
_entity_poly.type
_entity_poly.pdbx_seq_one_letter_code
_entity_poly.pdbx_strand_id
1 'polypeptide(L)' 'MKWFDWLKKWKMSNLKIKTPFLEMEWNPKNADKDAAWDLYIELLTRIATQPLKAENGDEEDALASV' A
#
# COMPACT_ATOMS: atom_id res chain seq x y z
N MET A 1 11.42 -0.21 21.50
CA MET A 1 12.28 0.51 20.54
C MET A 1 11.43 0.83 19.31
N LYS A 2 11.31 2.10 18.90
CA LYS A 2 10.47 2.45 17.74
C LYS A 2 11.20 2.05 16.46
N TRP A 3 10.64 1.14 15.67
CA TRP A 3 11.24 0.60 14.44
C TRP A 3 11.70 1.69 13.46
N PHE A 4 10.93 2.78 13.35
CA PHE A 4 11.27 3.92 12.52
C PHE A 4 12.58 4.62 12.92
N ASP A 5 12.84 4.77 14.22
CA ASP A 5 14.06 5.39 14.73
C ASP A 5 15.29 4.50 14.45
N TRP A 6 15.09 3.17 14.45
CA TRP A 6 16.12 2.21 14.06
C TRP A 6 16.46 2.35 12.56
N LEU A 7 15.47 2.40 11.66
CA LEU A 7 15.71 2.58 10.21
C LEU A 7 16.43 3.90 9.90
N LYS A 8 16.05 4.99 10.57
CA LYS A 8 16.74 6.29 10.45
C LYS A 8 18.20 6.22 10.89
N LYS A 9 18.51 5.53 12.00
CA LYS A 9 19.89 5.35 12.49
C LYS A 9 20.78 4.69 11.43
N TRP A 10 20.22 3.77 10.64
CA TRP A 10 20.93 3.07 9.57
C TRP A 10 20.84 3.77 8.20
N LYS A 11 20.31 5.01 8.14
CA LYS A 11 20.11 5.79 6.91
C LYS A 11 19.30 5.04 5.84
N MET A 12 18.39 4.17 6.26
CA MET A 12 17.48 3.46 5.36
C MET A 12 16.30 4.38 4.99
N SER A 13 16.56 5.37 4.14
CA SER A 13 15.56 6.36 3.68
C SER A 13 14.99 6.06 2.28
N ASN A 14 15.63 5.19 1.52
CA ASN A 14 15.21 4.77 0.19
C ASN A 14 15.24 3.23 0.08
N LEU A 15 14.53 2.71 -0.91
CA LEU A 15 14.51 1.29 -1.24
C LEU A 15 14.70 1.13 -2.74
N LYS A 16 15.71 0.38 -3.16
CA LYS A 16 15.84 -0.03 -4.56
C LYS A 16 14.97 -1.26 -4.81
N ILE A 17 13.96 -1.11 -5.66
CA ILE A 17 13.06 -2.18 -6.07
C ILE A 17 13.49 -2.66 -7.45
N LYS A 18 13.74 -3.97 -7.55
CA LYS A 18 14.08 -4.63 -8.82
C LYS A 18 13.20 -5.84 -9.02
N THR A 19 12.36 -5.78 -10.03
CA THR A 19 11.53 -6.87 -10.54
C THR A 19 11.87 -7.09 -12.02
N PRO A 20 11.43 -8.17 -12.68
CA PRO A 20 11.76 -8.42 -14.09
C PRO A 20 11.36 -7.30 -15.07
N PHE A 21 10.34 -6.51 -14.73
CA PHE A 21 9.79 -5.46 -15.60
C PHE A 21 9.95 -4.03 -15.04
N LEU A 22 10.44 -3.90 -13.81
CA LEU A 22 10.57 -2.60 -13.15
C LEU A 22 11.83 -2.56 -12.30
N GLU A 23 12.73 -1.64 -12.63
CA GLU A 23 13.83 -1.22 -11.76
C GLU A 23 13.56 0.23 -11.36
N MET A 24 13.34 0.47 -10.06
CA MET A 24 13.04 1.79 -9.54
C MET A 24 13.70 2.03 -8.17
N GLU A 25 13.96 3.29 -7.88
CA GLU A 25 14.32 3.74 -6.54
C GLU A 25 13.10 4.37 -5.87
N TRP A 26 12.62 3.73 -4.81
CA TRP A 26 11.51 4.24 -4.02
C TRP A 26 12.04 5.12 -2.88
N ASN A 27 11.63 6.38 -2.89
CA ASN A 27 12.00 7.38 -1.89
C ASN A 27 10.74 8.12 -1.40
N PRO A 28 10.00 7.52 -0.45
CA PRO A 28 8.70 8.03 -0.03
C PRO A 28 8.81 9.40 0.66
N LYS A 29 7.94 10.31 0.25
CA LYS A 29 7.81 11.68 0.77
C LYS A 29 6.53 11.81 1.61
N ASN A 30 6.38 12.95 2.28
CA ASN A 30 5.17 13.22 3.06
C ASN A 30 3.89 13.17 2.21
N ALA A 31 3.93 13.68 0.97
CA ALA A 31 2.80 13.60 0.05
C ALA A 31 2.40 12.15 -0.26
N ASP A 32 3.38 11.24 -0.40
CA ASP A 32 3.10 9.82 -0.65
C ASP A 32 2.46 9.15 0.58
N LYS A 33 2.88 9.55 1.78
CA LYS A 33 2.27 9.10 3.04
C LYS A 33 0.82 9.56 3.16
N ASP A 34 0.55 10.83 2.83
CA ASP A 34 -0.79 11.40 2.92
C ASP A 34 -1.72 10.73 1.89
N ALA A 35 -1.25 10.56 0.65
CA ALA A 35 -1.99 9.83 -0.39
C ALA A 35 -2.25 8.37 -0.01
N ALA A 36 -1.27 7.68 0.59
CA ALA A 36 -1.44 6.32 1.07
C ALA A 36 -2.49 6.21 2.20
N TRP A 37 -2.55 7.21 3.07
CA TRP A 37 -3.58 7.28 4.11
C TRP A 37 -4.97 7.46 3.53
N ASP A 38 -5.14 8.38 2.59
CA ASP A 38 -6.42 8.62 1.92
C ASP A 38 -6.90 7.37 1.18
N LEU A 39 -6.01 6.71 0.43
CA LEU A 39 -6.31 5.46 -0.27
C LEU A 39 -6.71 4.34 0.70
N TYR A 40 -6.01 4.21 1.84
CA TYR A 40 -6.34 3.22 2.86
C TYR A 40 -7.74 3.43 3.43
N ILE A 41 -8.08 4.67 3.77
CA ILE A 41 -9.42 5.02 4.28
C ILE A 41 -10.48 4.74 3.21
N GLU A 42 -10.21 5.11 1.96
CA GLU A 42 -11.13 4.84 0.85
C GLU A 42 -11.38 3.34 0.70
N LEU A 43 -10.33 2.51 0.65
CA LEU A 43 -10.46 1.05 0.48
C LEU A 43 -11.29 0.42 1.60
N LEU A 44 -11.12 0.85 2.85
CA LEU A 44 -11.88 0.33 3.98
C LEU A 44 -13.34 0.78 4.00
N THR A 45 -13.61 1.99 3.51
CA THR A 45 -14.95 2.61 3.65
C THR A 45 -15.78 2.52 2.38
N ARG A 46 -15.18 2.21 1.22
CA ARG A 46 -15.85 2.12 -0.07
C ARG A 46 -17.09 1.24 -0.02
N ILE A 47 -17.04 0.11 0.70
CA ILE A 47 -18.16 -0.83 0.82
C ILE A 47 -19.46 -0.19 1.34
N ALA A 48 -19.35 0.89 2.14
CA ALA A 48 -20.51 1.57 2.69
C ALA A 48 -21.32 2.35 1.64
N THR A 49 -20.71 2.72 0.51
CA THR A 49 -21.38 3.44 -0.59
C THR A 49 -21.41 2.65 -1.89
N GLN A 50 -20.47 1.72 -2.07
CA GLN A 50 -20.35 0.81 -3.20
C GLN A 50 -20.23 -0.61 -2.64
N PRO A 51 -21.36 -1.24 -2.27
CA PRO A 51 -21.35 -2.58 -1.72
C PRO A 51 -20.84 -3.57 -2.76
N LEU A 52 -20.05 -4.54 -2.29
CA LEU A 52 -19.71 -5.73 -3.06
C LEU A 52 -21.00 -6.54 -3.24
N LYS A 53 -21.10 -7.26 -4.37
CA LYS A 53 -22.19 -8.23 -4.53
C LYS A 53 -22.08 -9.28 -3.42
N ALA A 54 -23.21 -9.91 -3.07
CA ALA A 54 -23.23 -10.90 -1.99
C ALA A 54 -22.30 -12.10 -2.25
N GLU A 55 -22.05 -12.39 -3.52
CA GLU A 55 -21.14 -13.42 -4.02
C GLU A 55 -19.75 -12.88 -4.38
N ASN A 56 -19.43 -11.66 -3.93
CA ASN A 56 -18.10 -11.07 -4.03
C ASN A 56 -17.43 -10.95 -2.65
N GLY A 57 -16.13 -11.20 -2.57
CA GLY A 57 -15.31 -11.04 -1.36
C GLY A 57 -14.84 -12.36 -0.76
N ASP A 58 -14.98 -13.46 -1.50
CA ASP A 58 -14.28 -14.69 -1.16
C ASP A 58 -12.81 -14.66 -1.66
N GLU A 59 -12.08 -15.72 -1.32
CA GLU A 59 -10.67 -15.85 -1.67
C GLU A 59 -10.45 -15.96 -3.19
N GLU A 60 -11.45 -16.44 -3.95
CA GLU A 60 -11.41 -16.57 -5.40
C GLU A 60 -11.54 -15.21 -6.08
N ASP A 61 -12.45 -14.36 -5.62
CA ASP A 61 -12.58 -12.97 -6.11
C ASP A 61 -11.32 -12.16 -5.86
N ALA A 62 -10.71 -12.32 -4.69
CA ALA A 62 -9.45 -11.64 -4.35
C ALA A 62 -8.31 -12.07 -5.28
N LEU A 63 -8.29 -13.35 -5.69
CA LEU A 63 -7.32 -13.88 -6.63
C LEU A 63 -7.59 -13.45 -8.08
N ALA A 64 -8.87 -13.28 -8.45
CA ALA A 64 -9.29 -12.89 -9.79
C ALA A 64 -9.31 -11.37 -10.02
N SER A 65 -9.20 -10.57 -8.97
CA SER A 65 -9.15 -9.11 -9.03
C SER A 65 -7.80 -8.62 -9.58
N VAL A 66 -7.72 -8.40 -10.90
CA VAL A 66 -6.60 -7.73 -11.59
C VAL A 66 -6.72 -6.21 -11.50
#